data_AF-A0A7Y1MUA1-F1
#
_entry.id   AF-A0A7Y1MUA1-F1
#
_cell.length_a   1.000
_cell.length_b   1.000
_cell.length_c   1.000
_cell.angle_alpha   90.00
_cell.angle_beta   90.00
_cell.angle_gamma   90.00
#
_symmetry.space_group_name_H-M   'P 1'
#
loop_
_entity.id
_entity.type
_entity.pdbx_description
1 polymer ?
#
loop_
_entity_poly.entity_id
_entity_poly.type
_entity_poly.pdbx_seq_one_letter_code
_entity_poly.pdbx_strand_id
1 'polypeptide(L)' 'MSVNTAVDPALPIFALADCNSFYASCERVFRPDLASTPIVVLSNNDLRGGNR' A
#
# COMPACT_ATOMS: atom_id res chain seq x y z
N MET A 1 -22.93 -19.09 1.08
CA MET A 1 -22.54 -19.30 -0.33
C MET A 1 -21.08 -19.72 -0.34
N SER A 2 -20.79 -21.00 -0.57
CA SER A 2 -19.42 -21.47 -0.79
C SER A 2 -19.21 -21.49 -2.30
N VAL A 3 -18.30 -20.66 -2.82
CA VAL A 3 -17.87 -20.75 -4.21
C VAL A 3 -16.83 -21.86 -4.30
N ASN A 4 -17.23 -22.99 -4.90
CA ASN A 4 -16.29 -24.03 -5.30
C ASN A 4 -15.60 -23.58 -6.59
N THR A 5 -14.46 -22.90 -6.48
CA THR A 5 -13.58 -22.66 -7.63
C THR A 5 -12.76 -23.92 -7.87
N ALA A 6 -13.27 -24.83 -8.70
CA ALA A 6 -12.40 -25.72 -9.44
C ALA A 6 -11.52 -24.84 -10.33
N VAL A 7 -10.23 -24.74 -10.02
CA VAL A 7 -9.26 -24.01 -10.84
C VAL A 7 -9.12 -24.77 -12.15
N ASP A 8 -9.69 -24.23 -13.23
CA ASP A 8 -9.36 -24.67 -14.58
C ASP A 8 -7.88 -24.30 -14.83
N PRO A 9 -6.99 -25.28 -15.09
CA PRO A 9 -5.57 -25.03 -15.31
C PRO A 9 -5.27 -24.16 -16.55
N ALA A 10 -6.27 -23.89 -17.41
CA ALA A 10 -6.15 -23.02 -18.57
C ALA A 10 -6.53 -21.55 -18.28
N LEU A 11 -7.07 -21.23 -17.10
CA LEU A 11 -7.39 -19.85 -16.75
C LEU A 11 -6.14 -19.07 -16.33
N PRO A 12 -5.98 -17.81 -16.76
CA PRO A 12 -4.85 -16.99 -16.33
C PRO A 12 -4.88 -16.78 -14.81
N ILE A 13 -3.73 -17.00 -14.17
CA ILE A 13 -3.54 -16.68 -12.74
C ILE A 13 -3.18 -15.20 -12.64
N PHE A 14 -3.94 -14.46 -11.83
CA PHE A 14 -3.66 -13.07 -11.52
C PHE A 14 -3.22 -12.93 -10.06
N ALA A 15 -2.24 -12.06 -9.82
CA ALA A 15 -1.83 -11.66 -8.49
C ALA A 15 -1.91 -10.13 -8.38
N LEU A 16 -2.41 -9.63 -7.25
CA LEU A 16 -2.37 -8.22 -6.90
C LEU A 16 -1.18 -8.00 -5.97
N ALA A 17 -0.27 -7.11 -6.35
CA ALA A 17 0.84 -6.69 -5.51
C ALA A 17 0.59 -5.26 -5.02
N ASP A 18 0.58 -5.07 -3.70
CA ASP A 18 0.52 -3.77 -3.05
C ASP A 18 1.63 -3.65 -1.99
N CYS A 19 1.96 -2.43 -1.61
CA CYS A 19 3.01 -2.14 -0.64
C CYS A 19 2.42 -1.51 0.61
N ASN A 20 2.73 -2.10 1.77
CA ASN A 20 2.39 -1.55 3.08
C ASN A 20 2.94 -0.12 3.22
N SER A 21 2.04 0.87 3.23
CA SER A 21 2.37 2.28 3.37
C SER A 21 3.50 2.73 2.42
N PHE A 22 3.38 2.42 1.11
CA PHE A 22 4.43 2.57 0.09
C PHE A 22 5.37 3.77 0.27
N TYR A 23 4.86 5.00 0.27
CA TYR A 23 5.69 6.20 0.40
C TYR A 23 6.48 6.24 1.71
N ALA A 24 5.87 5.93 2.86
CA ALA A 24 6.57 5.86 4.13
C ALA A 24 7.62 4.73 4.18
N SER A 25 7.32 3.60 3.54
CA SER A 25 8.27 2.48 3.44
C SER A 25 9.47 2.84 2.54
N CYS A 26 9.27 3.58 1.45
CA CYS A 26 10.35 4.12 0.63
C CYS A 26 11.24 5.08 1.42
N GLU A 27 10.66 5.99 2.22
CA GLU A 27 11.44 6.89 3.07
C GLU A 27 12.36 6.10 4.01
N ARG A 28 11.89 5.03 4.65
CA ARG A 28 12.74 4.20 5.54
C ARG A 28 13.90 3.50 4.84
N VAL A 29 13.77 3.17 3.55
CA VAL A 29 14.87 2.57 2.77
C VAL A 29 16.02 3.58 2.61
N PHE A 30 15.70 4.85 2.35
CA PHE A 30 16.69 5.91 2.12
C PHE A 30 17.07 6.68 3.39
N ARG A 31 16.25 6.59 4.45
CA ARG A 31 16.43 7.17 5.78
C ARG A 31 16.29 6.07 6.85
N PRO A 32 17.30 5.20 7.01
CA PRO A 32 17.25 4.08 7.94
C PRO A 32 17.12 4.50 9.41
N ASP A 33 17.47 5.75 9.74
CA ASP A 33 17.22 6.36 11.05
C ASP A 33 15.71 6.48 11.40
N LEU A 34 14.82 6.33 10.42
CA LEU A 34 13.36 6.36 10.61
C LEU A 34 12.72 4.98 10.83
N ALA A 35 13.52 3.90 10.91
CA ALA A 35 13.00 2.53 10.98
C ALA A 35 12.00 2.29 12.13
N SER A 36 12.29 2.84 13.31
CA SER A 36 11.43 2.77 14.50
C SER A 36 10.66 4.06 14.78
N THR A 37 10.70 5.02 13.86
CA THR A 37 10.06 6.32 14.01
C THR A 37 8.70 6.31 13.32
N PRO A 38 7.61 6.74 14.00
CA PRO A 38 6.34 6.99 13.34
C PRO A 38 6.50 8.12 12.32
N ILE A 39 6.16 7.84 11.06
CA ILE A 39 6.27 8.82 9.96
C ILE A 39 5.00 8.83 9.12
N VAL A 40 4.68 10.00 8.58
CA VAL A 40 3.61 10.22 7.60
C VAL A 40 4.19 10.97 6.42
N VAL A 41 3.77 10.61 5.21
CA VAL A 41 4.10 11.35 3.98
C VAL A 41 2.85 12.08 3.56
N LEU A 42 2.95 13.41 3.46
CA LEU A 42 1.86 14.30 3.06
C LEU A 42 2.21 15.00 1.75
N SER A 43 1.20 15.20 0.93
CA SER A 43 1.21 16.11 -0.20
C SER A 43 0.72 17.49 0.23
N ASN A 44 1.02 18.49 -0.59
CA ASN A 44 0.55 19.85 -0.35
C ASN A 44 -0.99 19.96 -0.32
N ASN A 45 -1.69 19.00 -0.94
CA ASN A 45 -3.16 18.99 -0.99
C ASN A 45 -3.79 18.51 0.31
N ASP A 46 -3.07 17.71 1.10
CA ASP A 46 -3.57 17.15 2.36
C ASP A 46 -3.76 18.22 3.45
N LEU A 47 -3.16 19.40 3.26
CA LEU A 47 -3.29 20.56 4.15
C LEU A 47 -4.65 21.26 4.05
N ARG A 48 -5.46 20.89 3.06
CA ARG A 48 -6.77 21.51 2.81
C ARG A 48 -7.81 20.82 3.72
N GLY A 49 -7.82 21.18 5.00
CA GLY A 49 -8.73 20.66 6.01
C GLY A 49 -10.22 20.81 5.66
N GLY A 50 -11.04 19.88 6.14
CA GLY A 50 -12.45 19.63 5.78
C GLY A 50 -13.47 20.69 6.21
N ASN A 51 -13.24 21.96 5.85
CA ASN A 51 -14.23 23.03 5.84
C ASN A 51 -14.23 23.76 4.48
N ARG A 52 -14.12 23.00 3.39
CA ARG A 52 -14.58 23.42 2.07
C ARG A 52 -15.73 22.54 1.63
#